data_AF-B4RA21-F1
#
_entry.id   AF-B4RA21-F1
#
_cell.length_a   1.000
_cell.length_b   1.000
_cell.length_c   1.000
_cell.angle_alpha   90.00
_cell.angle_beta   90.00
_cell.angle_gamma   90.00
#
_symmetry.space_group_name_H-M   'P 1'
#
loop_
_entity.id
_entity.type
_entity.pdbx_description
1 polymer ?
#
loop_
_entity_poly.entity_id
_entity_poly.type
_entity_poly.pdbx_seq_one_letter_code
_entity_poly.pdbx_strand_id
1 'polypeptide(L)'
;MKRKTPLSPYEAQKAAAKRAALNALKRARRTAEKAGVTLSEWEGEFLGSVTERVKTYGRAFGDPEKGAPGQALSAMQAVKLKEIAAKAKGEKKTIQRKPFRKKDASPPKKG
;
A
#
# COMPACT_ATOMS: atom_id res chain seq x y z
N MET A 1 -7.68 10.00 38.01
CA MET A 1 -7.69 9.90 36.53
C MET A 1 -7.22 8.50 36.13
N LYS A 2 -8.09 7.66 35.54
CA LYS A 2 -7.68 6.33 35.06
C LYS A 2 -6.78 6.51 33.82
N ARG A 3 -5.48 6.27 33.97
CA ARG A 3 -4.52 6.27 32.85
C ARG A 3 -4.96 5.14 31.90
N LYS A 4 -5.20 5.46 30.62
CA LYS A 4 -5.49 4.44 29.59
C LYS A 4 -4.34 3.44 29.59
N THR A 5 -4.66 2.16 29.76
CA THR A 5 -3.68 1.07 29.63
C THR A 5 -2.97 1.22 28.29
N PRO A 6 -1.63 1.22 28.24
CA PRO A 6 -0.93 1.29 26.97
C PRO A 6 -1.39 0.14 26.08
N LEU A 7 -1.77 0.45 24.84
CA LEU A 7 -2.09 -0.57 23.83
C LEU A 7 -0.93 -1.56 23.77
N SER A 8 -1.24 -2.85 23.72
CA SER A 8 -0.21 -3.86 23.49
C SER A 8 0.53 -3.54 22.17
N PRO A 9 1.81 -3.91 22.04
CA PRO A 9 2.57 -3.68 20.80
C PRO A 9 1.84 -4.16 19.54
N TYR A 10 1.12 -5.28 19.66
CA TYR A 10 0.27 -5.84 18.61
C TYR A 10 -0.90 -4.92 18.22
N GLU A 11 -1.68 -4.45 19.20
CA GLU A 11 -2.80 -3.54 18.94
C GLU A 11 -2.34 -2.17 18.45
N ALA A 12 -1.19 -1.68 18.91
CA ALA A 12 -0.56 -0.46 18.41
C ALA A 12 -0.15 -0.61 16.93
N GLN A 13 0.47 -1.73 16.56
CA GLN A 13 0.85 -2.03 15.18
C GLN A 13 -0.39 -2.13 14.27
N LYS A 14 -1.44 -2.81 14.74
CA LYS A 14 -2.72 -2.92 14.03
C LYS A 14 -3.38 -1.56 13.82
N ALA A 15 -3.42 -0.71 14.85
CA ALA A 15 -3.94 0.64 14.73
C ALA A 15 -3.12 1.50 13.76
N ALA A 16 -1.80 1.37 13.78
CA ALA A 16 -0.91 2.05 12.84
C ALA A 16 -1.16 1.60 11.39
N ALA A 17 -1.27 0.29 11.15
CA ALA A 17 -1.55 -0.26 9.83
C ALA A 17 -2.92 0.18 9.29
N LYS A 18 -3.97 0.13 10.12
CA LYS A 18 -5.31 0.64 9.77
C LYS A 18 -5.24 2.10 9.33
N ARG A 19 -4.59 2.95 10.14
CA ARG A 19 -4.42 4.38 9.83
C ARG A 19 -3.63 4.58 8.53
N ALA A 20 -2.55 3.83 8.33
CA ALA A 20 -1.73 3.91 7.14
C ALA A 20 -2.53 3.56 5.88
N ALA A 21 -3.32 2.49 5.91
CA ALA A 21 -4.17 2.09 4.79
C ALA A 21 -5.25 3.13 4.47
N LEU A 22 -5.97 3.63 5.48
CA LEU A 22 -6.97 4.69 5.28
C LEU A 22 -6.35 5.97 4.71
N ASN A 23 -5.17 6.36 5.20
CA ASN A 23 -4.45 7.52 4.68
C ASN A 23 -3.98 7.29 3.23
N ALA A 24 -3.55 6.08 2.87
CA ALA A 24 -3.15 5.75 1.51
C ALA A 24 -4.35 5.80 0.54
N LEU A 25 -5.50 5.24 0.92
CA LEU A 25 -6.75 5.30 0.13
C LEU A 25 -7.20 6.75 -0.08
N LYS A 26 -7.22 7.56 0.99
CA LYS A 26 -7.55 8.99 0.93
C LYS A 26 -6.59 9.77 0.02
N ARG A 27 -5.28 9.46 0.10
CA ARG A 27 -4.27 10.09 -0.75
C ARG A 27 -4.45 9.73 -2.21
N ALA A 28 -4.72 8.47 -2.54
CA ALA A 28 -4.94 8.04 -3.91
C ALA A 28 -6.11 8.80 -4.56
N ARG A 29 -7.26 8.85 -3.85
CA ARG A 29 -8.42 9.63 -4.29
C ARG A 29 -8.08 11.11 -4.50
N ARG A 30 -7.45 11.75 -3.50
CA ARG A 30 -7.07 13.17 -3.60
C ARG A 30 -6.06 13.44 -4.71
N THR A 31 -5.19 12.48 -5.02
CA THR A 31 -4.19 12.62 -6.08
C THR A 31 -4.88 12.57 -7.44
N ALA A 32 -5.83 11.65 -7.63
CA ALA A 32 -6.63 11.57 -8.85
C ALA A 32 -7.46 12.85 -9.05
N GLU A 33 -8.16 13.31 -8.01
CA GLU A 33 -8.95 14.56 -8.05
C GLU A 33 -8.06 15.77 -8.40
N LYS A 34 -6.89 15.90 -7.77
CA LYS A 34 -5.96 17.01 -8.04
C LYS A 34 -5.37 16.97 -9.44
N ALA A 35 -5.13 15.78 -9.98
CA ALA A 35 -4.58 15.59 -11.31
C ALA A 35 -5.64 15.71 -12.42
N GLY A 36 -6.92 15.92 -12.06
CA GLY A 36 -8.03 15.91 -13.02
C GLY A 36 -8.25 14.54 -13.65
N VAL A 37 -7.75 13.46 -13.04
CA VAL A 37 -7.90 12.10 -13.55
C VAL A 37 -9.21 11.53 -13.02
N THR A 38 -10.16 11.34 -13.93
CA THR A 38 -11.40 10.62 -13.63
C THR A 38 -11.07 9.15 -13.35
N LEU A 39 -11.28 8.73 -12.11
CA LEU A 39 -11.26 7.32 -11.75
C LEU A 39 -12.37 6.60 -12.51
N SER A 40 -12.12 5.38 -12.98
CA SER A 40 -13.23 4.57 -13.49
C SER A 40 -14.22 4.27 -12.36
N GLU A 41 -15.47 3.97 -12.71
CA GLU A 41 -16.51 3.55 -11.76
C GLU A 41 -15.97 2.45 -10.82
N TRP A 42 -15.40 1.39 -11.39
CA TRP A 42 -14.79 0.31 -10.63
C TRP A 42 -13.60 0.74 -9.76
N GLU A 43 -12.76 1.69 -10.21
CA GLU A 43 -11.67 2.23 -9.37
C GLU A 43 -12.23 3.02 -8.18
N GLY A 44 -13.32 3.75 -8.37
CA GLY A 44 -14.05 4.45 -7.30
C GLY A 44 -14.67 3.48 -6.29
N GLU A 45 -15.38 2.46 -6.79
CA GLU A 45 -15.98 1.39 -5.99
C GLU A 45 -14.92 0.59 -5.22
N PHE A 46 -13.78 0.31 -5.85
CA PHE A 46 -12.63 -0.35 -5.20
C PHE A 46 -12.15 0.48 -4.01
N LEU A 47 -11.91 1.78 -4.18
CA LEU A 47 -11.45 2.64 -3.08
C LEU A 47 -12.50 2.72 -1.95
N GLY A 48 -13.79 2.79 -2.30
CA GLY A 48 -14.90 2.82 -1.33
C GLY A 48 -15.01 1.53 -0.52
N SER A 49 -15.13 0.39 -1.20
CA SER A 49 -15.28 -0.94 -0.60
C SER A 49 -14.08 -1.34 0.27
N VAL A 50 -12.86 -1.02 -0.15
CA VAL A 50 -11.66 -1.26 0.66
C VAL A 50 -11.61 -0.33 1.87
N THR A 51 -12.04 0.93 1.73
CA THR A 51 -12.13 1.87 2.86
C THR A 51 -13.10 1.37 3.92
N GLU A 52 -14.30 0.96 3.52
CA GLU A 52 -15.32 0.33 4.39
C GLU A 52 -14.75 -0.87 5.14
N ARG A 53 -14.13 -1.82 4.40
CA ARG A 53 -13.51 -3.01 5.00
C ARG A 53 -12.45 -2.66 6.03
N VAL A 54 -11.55 -1.72 5.73
CA VAL A 54 -10.48 -1.31 6.66
C VAL A 54 -11.08 -0.63 7.89
N LYS A 55 -12.15 0.16 7.75
CA LYS A 55 -12.86 0.76 8.89
C LYS A 55 -13.47 -0.30 9.80
N THR A 56 -14.17 -1.28 9.23
CA THR A 56 -14.89 -2.33 9.97
C THR A 56 -13.94 -3.30 10.65
N TYR A 57 -12.96 -3.84 9.92
CA TYR A 57 -12.16 -4.96 10.42
C TYR A 57 -10.78 -4.57 10.92
N GLY A 58 -10.23 -3.42 10.49
CA GLY A 58 -8.92 -2.90 10.91
C GLY A 58 -7.69 -3.74 10.50
N ARG A 59 -7.88 -5.01 10.20
CA ARG A 59 -6.94 -5.99 9.66
C ARG A 59 -7.55 -6.48 8.35
N ALA A 60 -6.79 -6.46 7.26
CA ALA A 60 -7.30 -7.07 6.04
C ALA A 60 -7.04 -8.56 6.02
N PHE A 61 -5.88 -9.08 6.45
CA PHE A 61 -5.63 -10.52 6.35
C PHE A 61 -4.73 -11.02 7.48
N GLY A 62 -5.15 -12.10 8.16
CA GLY A 62 -4.29 -12.90 9.03
C GLY A 62 -3.64 -14.07 8.29
N ASP A 63 -3.92 -14.18 6.99
CA ASP A 63 -3.43 -15.18 6.08
C ASP A 63 -2.25 -14.58 5.28
N PRO A 64 -1.02 -15.11 5.44
CA PRO A 64 0.18 -14.60 4.77
C PRO A 64 0.07 -14.52 3.24
N GLU A 65 -0.71 -15.42 2.62
CA GLU A 65 -0.92 -15.41 1.16
C GLU A 65 -1.76 -14.21 0.71
N LYS A 66 -2.61 -13.72 1.61
CA LYS A 66 -3.46 -12.57 1.33
C LYS A 66 -2.79 -11.26 1.72
N GLY A 67 -1.81 -11.27 2.63
CA GLY A 67 -0.95 -10.12 2.95
C GLY A 67 -0.05 -10.38 4.17
N ALA A 68 0.96 -9.53 4.39
CA ALA A 68 1.87 -9.71 5.52
C ALA A 68 1.15 -9.55 6.88
N PRO A 69 1.57 -10.30 7.93
CA PRO A 69 1.04 -10.15 9.27
C PRO A 69 1.03 -8.68 9.73
N GLY A 70 -0.13 -8.21 10.17
CA GLY A 70 -0.31 -6.83 10.62
C GLY A 70 -0.58 -5.80 9.52
N GLN A 71 -0.67 -6.19 8.24
CA GLN A 71 -1.07 -5.27 7.17
C GLN A 71 -2.60 -5.14 7.06
N ALA A 72 -3.04 -3.92 6.74
CA ALA A 72 -4.45 -3.58 6.56
C ALA A 72 -4.92 -3.65 5.10
N LEU A 73 -4.08 -4.08 4.16
CA LEU A 73 -4.45 -4.33 2.77
C LEU A 73 -3.89 -5.69 2.32
N SER A 74 -4.59 -6.35 1.40
CA SER A 74 -4.00 -7.48 0.68
C SER A 74 -2.84 -7.03 -0.21
N ALA A 75 -1.92 -7.94 -0.53
CA ALA A 75 -0.90 -7.72 -1.54
C ALA A 75 -1.49 -7.21 -2.87
N MET A 76 -2.56 -7.83 -3.37
CA MET A 76 -3.21 -7.42 -4.63
C MET A 76 -3.92 -6.06 -4.49
N GLN A 77 -4.56 -5.80 -3.35
CA GLN A 77 -5.17 -4.49 -3.07
C GLN A 77 -4.12 -3.38 -3.02
N ALA A 78 -2.95 -3.66 -2.44
CA ALA A 78 -1.83 -2.73 -2.39
C ALA A 78 -1.23 -2.48 -3.78
N VAL A 79 -1.13 -3.51 -4.63
CA VAL A 79 -0.73 -3.36 -6.04
C VAL A 79 -1.73 -2.47 -6.77
N LYS A 80 -3.03 -2.73 -6.60
CA LYS A 80 -4.06 -1.95 -7.29
C LYS A 80 -4.10 -0.49 -6.85
N LEU A 81 -3.97 -0.24 -5.54
CA LEU A 81 -3.85 1.11 -5.01
C LEU A 81 -2.66 1.88 -5.63
N LYS A 82 -1.52 1.20 -5.81
CA LYS A 82 -0.34 1.78 -6.48
C LYS A 82 -0.59 2.06 -7.96
N GLU A 83 -1.34 1.23 -8.66
CA GLU A 83 -1.72 1.49 -10.06
C GLU A 83 -2.61 2.72 -10.19
N ILE A 84 -3.63 2.84 -9.32
CA ILE A 84 -4.51 4.02 -9.30
C ILE A 84 -3.69 5.28 -9.02
N ALA A 85 -2.77 5.23 -8.04
CA ALA A 85 -1.90 6.35 -7.72
C ALA A 85 -0.90 6.70 -8.84
N ALA A 86 -0.33 5.70 -9.52
CA ALA A 86 0.57 5.92 -10.65
C ALA A 86 -0.16 6.54 -11.85
N LYS A 87 -1.36 6.00 -12.17
CA LYS A 87 -2.26 6.55 -13.19
C LYS A 87 -2.61 8.00 -12.90
N ALA A 88 -2.97 8.30 -11.64
CA ALA A 88 -3.25 9.66 -11.19
C ALA A 88 -2.05 10.61 -11.34
N LYS A 89 -0.81 10.11 -11.24
CA LYS A 89 0.41 10.91 -11.45
C LYS A 89 0.81 11.05 -12.92
N GLY A 90 0.09 10.43 -13.85
CA GLY A 90 0.52 10.34 -15.24
C GLY A 90 1.70 9.40 -15.48
N GLU A 91 2.10 8.61 -14.47
CA GLU A 91 3.13 7.58 -14.60
C GLU A 91 2.53 6.38 -15.35
N LYS A 92 2.67 6.35 -16.67
CA LYS A 92 2.50 5.11 -17.43
C LYS A 92 3.60 4.16 -16.97
N LYS A 93 3.25 3.10 -16.21
CA LYS A 93 4.18 2.04 -15.83
C LYS A 93 4.73 1.38 -17.10
N THR A 94 5.83 1.92 -17.63
CA THR A 94 6.80 1.05 -18.28
C THR A 94 7.35 0.22 -17.15
N ILE A 95 7.04 -1.08 -17.15
CA ILE A 95 7.66 -2.03 -16.23
C ILE A 95 9.13 -2.16 -16.69
N GLN A 96 9.94 -1.14 -16.40
CA GLN A 96 11.38 -1.27 -16.45
C GLN A 96 11.76 -2.06 -15.21
N ARG A 97 11.68 -3.39 -15.30
CA ARG A 97 12.40 -4.26 -14.36
C ARG A 97 13.85 -3.85 -14.47
N LYS A 98 14.36 -3.08 -13.51
CA LYS A 98 15.78 -2.77 -13.42
C LYS A 98 16.47 -4.13 -13.37
N PRO A 99 17.28 -4.52 -14.37
CA PRO A 99 18.00 -5.78 -14.29
C PRO A 99 18.85 -5.71 -13.02
N PHE A 100 18.78 -6.77 -12.20
CA PHE A 100 19.68 -6.96 -11.08
C PHE A 100 21.09 -6.85 -11.67
N ARG A 101 21.79 -5.74 -11.39
CA ARG A 101 23.20 -5.60 -11.75
C ARG A 101 23.95 -6.69 -10.99
N LYS A 102 24.22 -7.81 -11.65
CA LYS A 102 25.25 -8.74 -11.18
C LYS A 102 26.53 -7.91 -11.14
N LYS A 103 27.07 -7.73 -9.94
CA LYS A 103 28.40 -7.15 -9.75
C LYS A 103 29.36 -8.16 -10.37
N ASP A 104 29.86 -7.86 -11.56
CA ASP A 104 30.93 -8.65 -12.18
C ASP A 104 32.14 -8.61 -11.24
N ALA A 105 32.41 -9.76 -10.62
CA ALA A 105 33.60 -10.00 -9.83
C ALA A 105 34.74 -10.30 -10.81
N SER A 106 35.44 -9.27 -11.28
CA SER A 106 36.76 -9.43 -11.89
C SER A 106 37.83 -9.15 -10.82
N PRO A 107 38.71 -10.11 -10.48
CA PRO A 107 39.83 -9.83 -9.60
C PRO A 107 40.87 -8.96 -10.33
N PRO A 108 41.59 -8.07 -9.63
CA PRO A 108 42.57 -7.20 -10.26
C PRO A 108 43.77 -8.02 -10.76
N LYS A 109 44.17 -7.79 -12.02
CA LYS A 109 45.46 -8.26 -12.54
C LYS A 109 46.58 -7.59 -11.74
N LYS A 110 47.41 -8.39 -11.06
CA LYS A 110 48.73 -7.95 -10.59
C LYS A 110 49.69 -7.99 -11.78
N GLY A 111 50.45 -6.90 -11.93
CA GLY A 111 51.68 -6.87 -12.74
C GLY A 111 52.84 -7.55 -12.04
#